data_AF-A0A6L7TIE0-F1
#
_entry.id   AF-A0A6L7TIE0-F1
#
_cell.length_a   1.000
_cell.length_b   1.000
_cell.length_c   1.000
_cell.angle_alpha   90.00
_cell.angle_beta   90.00
_cell.angle_gamma   90.00
#
_symmetry.space_group_name_H-M   'P 1'
#
loop_
_entity.id
_entity.type
_entity.pdbx_description
1 polymer ?
#
loop_
_entity_poly.entity_id
_entity_poly.type
_entity_poly.pdbx_seq_one_letter_code
_entity_poly.pdbx_strand_id
1 'polypeptide(L)' 'MIIIYNSIMYVCLCSAVTTNQIIKCVRAGCKDLDAVTKQLGVGLNCGSCIYMISDLIANTESHDLSRPTDPDDYEPNES' A
#
# COMPACT_ATOMS: atom_id res chain seq x y z
N MET A 1 29.56 -4.50 3.40
CA MET A 1 28.84 -3.26 3.06
C MET A 1 27.53 -3.64 2.38
N ILE A 2 26.51 -3.98 3.16
CA ILE A 2 25.16 -4.23 2.64
C ILE A 2 24.41 -2.94 2.91
N ILE A 3 24.15 -2.16 1.86
CA ILE A 3 23.32 -0.98 2.03
C ILE A 3 21.87 -1.45 2.10
N ILE A 4 21.28 -1.28 3.28
CA ILE A 4 19.89 -1.54 3.62
C ILE A 4 19.03 -0.46 2.95
N TYR A 5 18.94 -0.44 1.62
CA TYR A 5 17.96 0.39 0.92
C TYR A 5 16.61 -0.35 0.90
N ASN A 6 15.95 -0.35 2.06
CA ASN A 6 14.57 -0.78 2.21
C ASN A 6 13.67 0.44 1.97
N SER A 7 13.39 0.73 0.70
CA SER A 7 12.42 1.77 0.33
C SER A 7 11.01 1.25 0.58
N ILE A 8 10.50 1.53 1.78
CA ILE A 8 9.09 1.36 2.12
C ILE A 8 8.33 2.49 1.43
N MET A 9 7.46 2.17 0.47
CA MET A 9 6.68 3.19 -0.25
C MET A 9 5.30 3.35 0.40
N TYR A 10 5.06 4.53 0.97
CA TYR A 10 3.72 4.96 1.35
C TYR A 10 2.96 5.39 0.10
N VAL A 11 1.80 4.78 -0.12
CA VAL A 11 0.90 5.10 -1.23
C VAL A 11 -0.06 6.21 -0.82
N CYS A 12 -0.52 6.20 0.44
CA CYS A 12 -1.38 7.24 0.99
C CYS A 12 -0.78 7.77 2.30
N LEU A 13 -0.33 9.04 2.30
CA LEU A 13 0.18 9.68 3.51
C LEU A 13 -0.94 10.08 4.48
N CYS A 14 -2.14 10.42 3.98
CA CYS A 14 -3.24 10.84 4.84
C CYS A 14 -3.72 9.72 5.77
N SER A 15 -3.76 8.49 5.25
CA SER A 15 -4.21 7.30 5.98
C SER A 15 -3.04 6.39 6.38
N ALA A 16 -1.79 6.86 6.19
CA ALA A 16 -0.55 6.10 6.43
C ALA A 16 -0.54 4.68 5.84
N VAL A 17 -1.02 4.54 4.60
CA VAL A 17 -1.15 3.24 3.91
C VAL A 17 0.04 2.98 3.01
N THR A 18 0.64 1.80 3.15
CA THR A 18 1.78 1.33 2.36
C THR A 18 1.32 0.48 1.17
N THR A 19 2.19 0.33 0.17
CA THR A 19 1.93 -0.56 -0.99
C THR A 19 1.57 -1.97 -0.55
N ASN A 20 2.22 -2.50 0.49
CA ASN A 20 1.95 -3.86 0.98
C ASN A 20 0.53 -4.02 1.52
N GLN A 21 0.02 -3.03 2.26
CA GLN A 21 -1.34 -3.08 2.77
C GLN A 21 -2.37 -3.11 1.62
N ILE A 22 -2.10 -2.37 0.55
CA ILE A 22 -2.95 -2.39 -0.66
C ILE A 22 -2.90 -3.77 -1.32
N ILE A 23 -1.70 -4.35 -1.51
CA ILE A 23 -1.54 -5.69 -2.08
C ILE A 23 -2.25 -6.74 -1.21
N LYS A 24 -2.13 -6.65 0.12
CA LYS A 24 -2.84 -7.53 1.07
C LYS A 24 -4.36 -7.42 0.88
N CYS A 25 -4.91 -6.20 0.73
CA CYS A 25 -6.33 -5.98 0.42
C CYS A 25 -6.71 -6.61 -0.92
N VAL A 26 -5.94 -6.36 -1.98
CA VAL A 26 -6.23 -6.90 -3.32
C VAL A 26 -6.25 -8.43 -3.31
N ARG A 27 -5.27 -9.06 -2.64
CA ARG A 27 -5.23 -10.52 -2.43
C ARG A 27 -6.39 -11.05 -1.58
N ALA A 28 -6.92 -10.24 -0.66
CA ALA A 28 -8.11 -10.58 0.12
C ALA A 28 -9.42 -10.43 -0.68
N GLY A 29 -9.37 -9.91 -1.91
CA GLY A 29 -10.52 -9.76 -2.81
C GLY A 29 -10.91 -8.32 -3.12
N CYS A 30 -10.12 -7.32 -2.70
CA CYS A 30 -10.36 -5.92 -3.08
C CYS A 30 -10.00 -5.72 -4.57
N LYS A 31 -11.00 -5.73 -5.46
CA LYS A 31 -10.77 -5.60 -6.91
C LYS A 31 -10.96 -4.21 -7.49
N ASP A 32 -11.43 -3.27 -6.68
CA ASP A 32 -11.76 -1.92 -7.12
C ASP A 32 -11.33 -0.89 -6.07
N LEU A 33 -11.17 0.36 -6.50
CA LEU A 33 -10.79 1.47 -5.63
C LEU A 33 -11.77 1.63 -4.46
N ASP A 34 -13.06 1.39 -4.66
CA ASP A 34 -14.08 1.49 -3.62
C ASP A 34 -13.87 0.43 -2.52
N ALA A 35 -13.54 -0.81 -2.91
CA ALA A 35 -13.23 -1.88 -1.98
C ALA A 35 -11.96 -1.58 -1.17
N VAL A 36 -10.91 -1.06 -1.83
CA VAL A 36 -9.67 -0.65 -1.15
C VAL A 36 -9.91 0.55 -0.23
N THR A 37 -10.70 1.52 -0.66
CA THR A 37 -11.11 2.69 0.15
C THR A 37 -11.88 2.27 1.39
N LYS A 38 -12.83 1.35 1.25
CA LYS A 38 -13.62 0.83 2.36
C LYS A 38 -12.77 0.05 3.37
N GLN A 39 -11.76 -0.66 2.90
CA GLN A 39 -10.91 -1.49 3.76
C GLN A 39 -9.78 -0.71 4.44
N LEU A 40 -9.15 0.24 3.73
CA LEU A 40 -7.93 0.93 4.17
C LEU A 40 -8.13 2.44 4.40
N GLY A 41 -9.32 2.99 4.12
CA GLY A 41 -9.62 4.41 4.33
C GLY A 41 -8.84 5.37 3.41
N VAL A 42 -8.33 4.88 2.28
CA VAL A 42 -7.55 5.69 1.32
C VAL A 42 -8.45 6.51 0.40
N GLY A 43 -7.93 7.60 -0.19
CA GLY A 43 -8.67 8.39 -1.18
C GLY A 43 -9.76 9.32 -0.62
N LEU A 44 -10.00 9.31 0.70
CA LEU A 44 -11.05 10.11 1.34
C LEU A 44 -10.64 11.55 1.69
N ASN A 45 -9.34 11.86 1.72
CA ASN A 45 -8.84 13.16 2.18
C ASN A 45 -8.37 14.07 1.03
N CYS A 46 -7.15 13.86 0.50
CA CYS A 46 -6.62 14.68 -0.59
C CYS A 46 -6.78 14.06 -1.99
N GLY A 47 -7.13 12.76 -2.06
CA GLY A 47 -7.31 12.02 -3.31
C GLY A 47 -6.05 11.75 -4.13
N SER A 48 -4.87 12.25 -3.76
CA SER A 48 -3.64 12.11 -4.59
C SER A 48 -3.17 10.66 -4.78
N CYS A 49 -3.54 9.75 -3.88
CA CYS A 49 -3.19 8.34 -3.97
C CYS A 49 -4.05 7.56 -4.96
N ILE A 50 -5.21 8.08 -5.39
CA ILE A 50 -6.23 7.33 -6.14
C ILE A 50 -5.67 6.71 -7.43
N TYR A 51 -4.95 7.50 -8.24
CA TYR A 51 -4.39 7.01 -9.49
C TYR A 51 -3.37 5.88 -9.27
N MET A 52 -2.49 6.04 -8.28
CA MET A 52 -1.49 5.03 -7.92
C MET A 52 -2.13 3.74 -7.40
N ILE A 53 -3.22 3.85 -6.63
CA ILE A 53 -3.97 2.69 -6.13
C ILE A 53 -4.60 1.92 -7.30
N SER A 54 -5.24 2.63 -8.23
CA SER A 54 -5.83 2.00 -9.42
C SER A 54 -4.80 1.27 -10.28
N ASP A 55 -3.62 1.87 -10.47
CA ASP A 55 -2.50 1.24 -11.18
C ASP A 55 -2.01 -0.02 -10.45
N LEU A 56 -1.85 0.05 -9.13
CA LEU A 56 -1.48 -1.10 -8.31
C LEU A 56 -2.49 -2.24 -8.41
N ILE A 57 -3.80 -1.95 -8.37
CA ILE A 57 -4.85 -2.98 -8.52
C ILE A 57 -4.72 -3.68 -9.88
N ALA A 58 -4.64 -2.89 -10.96
CA ALA A 58 -4.52 -3.43 -12.32
C ALA A 58 -3.22 -4.24 -12.54
N ASN A 59 -2.11 -3.78 -11.97
CA ASN A 59 -0.82 -4.45 -12.13
C ASN A 59 -0.67 -5.69 -11.21
N THR A 60 -1.36 -5.71 -10.06
CA THR A 60 -1.40 -6.88 -9.16
C THR A 60 -2.10 -8.08 -9.81
N GLU A 61 -3.08 -7.84 -10.69
CA GLU A 61 -3.77 -8.91 -11.42
C GLU A 61 -2.92 -9.48 -12.58
N SER A 62 -1.88 -8.77 -13.04
CA SER A 62 -1.19 -9.08 -14.31
C SER A 62 0.28 -9.48 -14.19
N HIS A 63 1.01 -9.13 -13.13
CA HIS A 63 2.41 -9.55 -12.99
C HIS A 63 2.89 -9.65 -11.53
N ASP A 64 3.62 -10.72 -11.26
CA ASP A 64 4.27 -11.12 -10.01
C ASP A 64 4.99 -9.94 -9.29
N LEU A 65 4.44 -9.55 -8.13
CA LEU A 65 5.04 -8.58 -7.19
C LEU A 65 6.11 -9.27 -6.33
N SER A 66 7.24 -9.66 -6.91
CA SER A 66 8.34 -10.41 -6.27
C SER A 66 9.26 -9.60 -5.35
N ARG A 67 8.81 -8.49 -4.74
CA ARG A 67 9.61 -7.86 -3.68
C ARG A 67 8.83 -7.76 -2.36
N PRO A 68 9.07 -8.70 -1.42
CA PRO A 68 8.51 -8.63 -0.08
C PRO A 68 9.38 -7.71 0.77
N THR A 69 8.73 -6.80 1.50
CA THR A 69 9.18 -6.49 2.88
C THR A 69 7.91 -6.20 3.66
N ASP A 70 7.69 -6.90 4.75
CA ASP A 70 6.61 -6.65 5.70
C ASP A 70 7.23 -5.85 6.86
N PRO A 71 6.94 -4.55 7.01
CA PRO A 71 7.45 -3.70 8.08
C PRO A 71 6.38 -3.38 9.14
N ASP A 72 5.32 -4.19 9.29
CA ASP A 72 4.27 -4.04 10.32
C ASP A 72 4.81 -4.22 11.77
N ASP A 73 6.13 -4.18 11.99
CA ASP A 73 6.84 -4.23 13.29
C ASP A 73 7.58 -2.90 13.59
N TYR A 74 7.16 -1.77 12.99
CA TYR A 74 7.69 -0.45 13.38
C TYR A 74 6.84 0.16 14.49
N GLU A 75 7.26 -0.10 15.73
CA GLU A 75 6.81 0.59 16.93
C GLU A 75 7.27 2.05 16.91
N PRO A 76 6.38 3.05 17.10
CA PRO A 76 6.78 4.44 17.16
C PRO A 76 7.64 4.68 18.41
N ASN A 77 8.82 5.31 18.25
CA ASN A 77 9.52 5.86 19.40
C ASN A 77 8.69 7.00 20.00
N GLU A 78 8.08 6.71 21.15
CA GLU A 78 7.59 7.71 22.09
C GLU A 78 8.77 8.58 22.56
N SER A 79 8.59 9.91 22.49
CA SER A 79 9.47 10.92 23.09
C SER A 79 8.62 11.89 23.89
#